data_AF-A0A7X9HCK1-F1
#
_entry.id   AF-A0A7X9HCK1-F1
#
_cell.length_a   1.000
_cell.length_b   1.000
_cell.length_c   1.000
_cell.angle_alpha   90.00
_cell.angle_beta   90.00
_cell.angle_gamma   90.00
#
_symmetry.space_group_name_H-M   'P 1'
#
loop_
_entity.id
_entity.type
_entity.pdbx_description
1 polymer ?
#
loop_
_entity_poly.entity_id
_entity_poly.type
_entity_poly.pdbx_seq_one_letter_code
_entity_poly.pdbx_strand_id
1 'polypeptide(L)' 'MAKANIYSAIDIGTNKITTLIVSEDDETKRLRVVGVATEKSTGVKKSQI' A
#
# COMPACT_ATOMS: atom_id res chain seq x y z
N MET A 1 0.20 10.55 -23.21
CA MET A 1 -0.19 10.78 -21.81
C MET A 1 0.93 10.24 -20.93
N ALA A 2 1.53 11.08 -20.07
CA ALA A 2 2.52 10.58 -19.12
C ALA A 2 1.83 9.56 -18.20
N LYS A 3 2.45 8.40 -18.02
CA LYS A 3 1.94 7.35 -17.15
C LYS A 3 2.30 7.77 -15.72
N ALA A 4 1.29 8.10 -14.91
CA ALA A 4 1.52 8.45 -13.50
C ALA A 4 2.24 7.30 -12.77
N ASN A 5 3.23 7.64 -11.94
CA ASN A 5 3.86 6.66 -11.07
C ASN A 5 2.87 6.23 -9.99
N ILE A 6 2.67 4.92 -9.86
CA ILE A 6 1.80 4.32 -8.85
C ILE A 6 2.68 3.51 -7.90
N TYR A 7 2.52 3.74 -6.61
CA TYR A 7 3.19 3.01 -5.55
C TYR A 7 2.18 2.29 -4.67
N SER A 8 2.60 1.16 -4.11
CA SER A 8 1.84 0.42 -3.10
C SER A 8 2.68 0.25 -1.84
N ALA A 9 2.13 0.60 -0.68
CA ALA A 9 2.70 0.29 0.62
C ALA A 9 1.88 -0.82 1.27
N ILE A 10 2.53 -1.89 1.71
CA ILE A 10 1.88 -3.05 2.33
C ILE A 10 2.37 -3.15 3.78
N ASP A 11 1.43 -3.10 4.71
CA ASP A 11 1.64 -3.37 6.13
C ASP A 11 1.10 -4.76 6.48
N ILE A 12 1.98 -5.63 6.97
CA ILE A 12 1.67 -7.04 7.26
C ILE A 12 1.67 -7.24 8.77
N GLY A 13 0.49 -7.18 9.36
CA GLY A 13 0.27 -7.53 10.76
C GLY A 13 -0.09 -9.01 10.95
N THR A 14 -0.01 -9.50 12.19
CA THR A 14 -0.50 -10.85 12.55
C THR A 14 -2.01 -11.00 12.38
N ASN A 15 -2.79 -9.92 12.50
CA ASN A 15 -4.26 -9.98 12.42
C ASN A 15 -4.77 -9.65 11.01
N LYS A 16 -4.19 -8.62 10.38
CA LYS A 16 -4.63 -8.10 9.09
C LYS A 16 -3.45 -7.65 8.25
N ILE A 17 -3.64 -7.64 6.93
CA ILE A 17 -2.73 -7.07 5.95
C ILE A 17 -3.43 -5.87 5.35
N THR A 18 -2.78 -4.71 5.38
CA THR A 18 -3.33 -3.45 4.85
C THR A 18 -2.46 -2.97 3.71
N THR A 19 -3.08 -2.58 2.59
CA THR A 19 -2.37 -1.99 1.45
C THR A 19 -2.89 -0.58 1.20
N LEU A 20 -1.97 0.36 1.03
CA LEU A 20 -2.24 1.71 0.51
C LEU A 20 -1.74 1.80 -0.92
N ILE A 21 -2.57 2.34 -1.82
CA ILE A 21 -2.22 2.62 -3.21
C ILE A 21 -2.15 4.13 -3.34
N VAL A 22 -1.01 4.64 -3.82
CA VAL A 22 -0.78 6.08 -4.00
C VAL A 22 -0.35 6.38 -5.42
N SER A 23 -0.82 7.50 -5.95
CA SER A 23 -0.28 8.09 -7.18
C SER A 23 0.66 9.24 -6.81
N GLU A 24 1.79 9.33 -7.50
CA GLU A 24 2.66 10.50 -7.41
C GLU A 24 2.22 11.57 -8.42
N ASP A 25 2.15 12.80 -7.94
CA ASP A 25 1.95 13.98 -8.77
C ASP A 25 3.25 14.33 -9.52
N ASP A 26 3.17 14.46 -10.85
CA ASP A 26 4.36 14.61 -11.69
C ASP A 26 5.13 15.92 -11.44
N GLU A 27 4.43 17.00 -11.07
CA GLU A 27 4.99 18.33 -10.87
C GLU A 27 5.51 18.53 -9.44
N THR A 28 4.69 18.18 -8.45
CA THR A 28 4.97 18.46 -7.03
C THR A 28 5.68 17.31 -6.33
N LYS A 29 5.76 16.13 -6.96
CA LYS A 29 6.27 14.87 -6.38
C LYS A 29 5.57 14.47 -5.08
N ARG A 30 4.35 14.97 -4.87
CA ARG A 30 3.54 14.63 -3.70
C ARG A 30 2.80 13.33 -3.95
N LEU A 31 2.73 12.49 -2.93
CA LEU A 31 1.98 11.25 -2.95
C LEU A 31 0.52 11.53 -2.54
N ARG A 32 -0.42 11.06 -3.34
CA ARG A 32 -1.86 11.09 -3.05
C ARG A 32 -2.39 9.68 -2.90
N VAL A 33 -3.08 9.39 -1.80
CA VAL A 33 -3.80 8.11 -1.63
C VAL A 33 -4.97 8.05 -2.60
N VAL A 34 -5.01 7.00 -3.41
CA VAL A 34 -6.07 6.73 -4.39
C VAL A 34 -6.86 5.46 -4.07
N GLY A 35 -6.33 4.60 -3.20
CA GLY A 35 -7.00 3.37 -2.78
C GLY A 35 -6.44 2.81 -1.49
N VAL A 36 -7.29 2.07 -0.78
CA VAL A 36 -6.94 1.31 0.43
C VAL A 36 -7.63 -0.04 0.35
N ALA A 37 -6.91 -1.10 0.72
CA ALA A 37 -7.47 -2.44 0.87
C ALA A 37 -7.01 -3.03 2.20
N THR A 38 -7.86 -3.84 2.84
CA THR A 38 -7.52 -4.53 4.08
C THR A 38 -8.14 -5.91 4.07
N GLU A 39 -7.30 -6.92 4.29
CA GLU A 39 -7.72 -8.31 4.34
C GLU A 39 -7.24 -8.98 5.62
N LYS A 40 -7.90 -10.07 5.99
CA LYS A 40 -7.47 -10.89 7.14
C LYS A 40 -6.08 -11.47 6.85
N SER A 41 -5.17 -11.36 7.82
CA SER A 41 -3.83 -11.93 7.71
C SER A 41 -3.88 -13.44 7.90
N THR A 42 -3.06 -14.15 7.15
CA THR A 42 -2.88 -15.59 7.26
C THR A 42 -1.39 -15.92 7.18
N GLY A 43 -0.93 -16.91 7.95
CA GLY A 43 0.46 -17.38 7.89
C GLY A 43 1.51 -16.45 8.49
N VAL A 44 1.14 -15.40 9.23
CA VAL A 44 2.09 -14.51 9.91
C VAL A 44 1.78 -14.42 11.41
N LYS A 45 2.77 -14.68 12.27
CA LYS A 45 2.66 -14.48 13.73
C LYS A 45 3.95 -13.93 14.31
N LYS A 46 3.87 -12.82 15.05
CA LYS A 46 5.04 -12.13 15.63
C LYS A 46 6.15 -11.88 14.59
N SER A 47 5.74 -11.44 13.40
CA SER A 47 6.63 -11.15 12.25
C SER A 47 7.43 -12.35 11.74
N GLN A 48 6.91 -13.56 11.94
CA GLN A 48 7.46 -14.80 11.40
C GLN A 48 6.42 -15.46 10.50
N ILE A 49 6.92 -16.17 9.50
CA ILE A 49 6.17 -17.06 8.60
C ILE A 49 6.24 -18.50 9.11
#